data_AF-A0AAV9XA57-F1
#
_entry.id   AF-A0AAV9XA57-F1
#
_cell.length_a   1.000
_cell.length_b   1.000
_cell.length_c   1.000
_cell.angle_alpha   90.00
_cell.angle_beta   90.00
_cell.angle_gamma   90.00
#
_symmetry.space_group_name_H-M   'P 1'
#
loop_
_entity.id
_entity.type
_entity.pdbx_description
1 polymer ?
#
loop_
_entity_poly.entity_id
_entity_poly.type
_entity_poly.pdbx_seq_one_letter_code
_entity_poly.pdbx_strand_id
1 'polypeptide(L)'
;MPLFMYNRLMFERSFLWTSSSVASYTVTTSINVFVHVPVTVSKGSTLTTTLVSTDTATTVIPSGTSRLGDGTLLMKRQLTIPSYASNCQDAEDYSSACECIGITTGGTTYIYVPAITTTIRRTITITDTTTISSDSIATVQSTTTTTLTSEPAVQTRFKIRATEDEANGIFKGLYINRETSPGGLAISFVNNAANGVGTWGATVNGNFTSIDLLGWVVANTGEAAQIYNTLPAAGSANMSAWVHSSDWLVQVDTPNRIYLGASNSTSFIRSYIDSGNIFAMGDTGPLILEAVSVNETIDAPPPAATPVNIQLTNVTGNGAFGGKYLGVTIVNNGTVNYQRVTIVNDAVNATTFYADPINGNLLSLTNEPFVTGASPAIAPLYKMFPPTGNVLTAVPVPCRRLPANSGMWCASSTATYYLGVPLSETNGEVFVTDDAANFDASTYVGPFVFDIVAAPGDNAYS
;
A
#
# COMPACT_ATOMS: atom_id res chain seq x y z
N MET A 1 -30.21 34.30 -6.29
CA MET A 1 -30.69 33.58 -5.09
C MET A 1 -31.78 32.62 -5.53
N PRO A 2 -31.56 31.30 -5.39
CA PRO A 2 -31.75 30.63 -4.10
C PRO A 2 -30.50 29.90 -3.58
N LEU A 3 -30.42 29.81 -2.25
CA LEU A 3 -29.49 28.96 -1.51
C LEU A 3 -29.93 27.50 -1.62
N PHE A 4 -28.99 26.60 -1.92
CA PHE A 4 -29.05 25.21 -1.46
C PHE A 4 -27.76 24.90 -0.72
N MET A 5 -27.84 24.94 0.61
CA MET A 5 -26.91 24.25 1.50
C MET A 5 -27.15 22.75 1.34
N TYR A 6 -26.16 22.00 0.85
CA TYR A 6 -26.03 20.58 1.15
C TYR A 6 -24.85 20.40 2.11
N ASN A 7 -25.16 20.44 3.41
CA ASN A 7 -24.35 19.76 4.41
C ASN A 7 -24.54 18.26 4.20
N ARG A 8 -23.50 17.56 3.71
CA ARG A 8 -23.42 16.11 3.85
C ARG A 8 -22.04 15.74 4.37
N LEU A 9 -22.05 15.38 5.65
CA LEU A 9 -21.02 14.71 6.40
C LEU A 9 -20.37 13.62 5.53
N MET A 10 -19.15 13.88 5.04
CA MET A 10 -18.26 12.80 4.63
C MET A 10 -17.80 12.11 5.91
N PHE A 11 -18.19 10.85 6.06
CA PHE A 11 -17.54 9.94 6.98
C PHE A 11 -16.12 9.72 6.45
N GLU A 12 -15.16 10.52 6.90
CA GLU A 12 -13.75 10.10 6.95
C GLU A 12 -13.67 8.94 7.94
N ARG A 13 -13.83 7.71 7.43
CA ARG A 13 -13.38 6.53 8.16
C ARG A 13 -11.89 6.38 7.94
N SER A 14 -11.11 7.22 8.63
CA SER A 14 -9.69 7.01 8.83
C SER A 14 -9.53 5.80 9.74
N PHE A 15 -9.43 4.60 9.16
CA PHE A 15 -8.99 3.43 9.90
C PHE A 15 -7.47 3.45 9.99
N LEU A 16 -6.96 3.98 11.09
CA LEU A 16 -5.57 3.88 11.48
C LEU A 16 -5.29 2.43 11.90
N TRP A 17 -4.93 1.57 10.96
CA TRP A 17 -4.34 0.27 11.30
C TRP A 17 -2.83 0.46 11.46
N THR A 18 -2.38 0.72 12.68
CA THR A 18 -0.97 0.60 13.03
C THR A 18 -0.62 -0.88 13.11
N SER A 19 0.17 -1.40 12.16
CA SER A 19 0.85 -2.68 12.36
C SER A 19 1.93 -2.49 13.41
N SER A 20 1.60 -2.81 14.66
CA SER A 20 2.57 -2.82 15.75
C SER A 20 3.38 -4.11 15.70
N SER A 21 4.56 -4.05 15.10
CA SER A 21 5.54 -5.11 15.27
C SER A 21 6.41 -4.83 16.49
N VAL A 22 6.29 -5.71 17.47
CA VAL A 22 7.11 -5.70 18.67
C VAL A 22 8.48 -6.28 18.29
N ALA A 23 9.56 -5.50 18.40
CA ALA A 23 10.91 -6.03 18.28
C ALA A 23 11.10 -7.17 19.28
N SER A 24 11.71 -8.28 18.89
CA SER A 24 11.96 -9.40 19.80
C SER A 24 12.82 -8.91 20.98
N TYR A 25 12.25 -8.90 22.17
CA TYR A 25 12.98 -8.61 23.41
C TYR A 25 12.96 -9.84 24.32
N THR A 26 14.14 -10.21 24.80
CA THR A 26 14.29 -11.25 25.80
C THR A 26 14.18 -10.59 27.17
N VAL A 27 13.03 -10.73 27.84
CA VAL A 27 12.88 -10.30 29.24
C VAL A 27 13.20 -11.49 30.14
N THR A 28 14.39 -11.49 30.74
CA THR A 28 14.74 -12.46 31.77
C THR A 28 14.20 -11.96 33.11
N THR A 29 13.17 -12.62 33.64
CA THR A 29 12.65 -12.32 34.97
C THR A 29 12.98 -13.49 35.89
N SER A 30 13.85 -13.27 36.88
CA SER A 30 14.17 -14.27 37.90
C SER A 30 13.31 -14.01 39.12
N ILE A 31 12.35 -14.90 39.39
CA ILE A 31 11.52 -14.84 40.58
C ILE A 31 12.00 -15.94 41.53
N ASN A 32 12.63 -15.54 42.64
CA ASN A 32 12.98 -16.45 43.72
C ASN A 32 11.80 -16.53 44.69
N VAL A 33 11.03 -17.62 44.65
CA VAL A 33 9.96 -17.86 45.63
C VAL A 33 10.52 -18.71 46.75
N PHE A 34 10.58 -18.17 47.97
CA PHE A 34 10.92 -18.91 49.17
C PHE A 34 9.63 -19.23 49.93
N VAL A 35 9.24 -20.50 50.00
CA VAL A 35 8.11 -20.94 50.84
C VAL A 35 8.67 -21.71 52.01
N HIS A 36 8.52 -21.16 53.21
CA HIS A 36 8.74 -21.90 54.45
C HIS A 36 7.41 -22.43 54.97
N VAL A 37 7.18 -23.74 54.82
CA VAL A 37 6.08 -24.43 55.50
C VAL A 37 6.67 -25.26 56.63
N PRO A 38 6.54 -24.84 57.91
CA PRO A 38 6.88 -25.72 59.02
C PRO A 38 5.80 -26.79 59.12
N VAL A 39 6.17 -28.06 58.86
CA VAL A 39 5.27 -29.20 59.05
C VAL A 39 5.92 -30.18 60.04
N THR A 40 5.19 -30.52 61.10
CA THR A 40 5.59 -31.57 62.03
C THR A 40 5.06 -32.89 61.48
N VAL A 41 5.95 -33.82 61.12
CA VAL A 41 5.57 -35.08 60.45
C VAL A 41 6.14 -36.27 61.21
N SER A 42 5.30 -37.28 61.44
CA SER A 42 5.69 -38.54 62.06
C SER A 42 6.29 -39.51 61.04
N LYS A 43 7.33 -40.25 61.46
CA LYS A 43 8.02 -41.28 60.66
C LYS A 43 7.07 -42.20 59.88
N GLY A 44 7.33 -42.38 58.60
CA GLY A 44 6.55 -43.26 57.70
C GLY A 44 5.40 -42.59 56.96
N SER A 45 5.21 -41.28 57.14
CA SER A 45 4.20 -40.50 56.40
C SER A 45 4.76 -40.01 55.07
N THR A 46 3.97 -40.09 54.00
CA THR A 46 4.25 -39.42 52.73
C THR A 46 3.63 -38.04 52.77
N LEU A 47 4.44 -36.99 52.61
CA LEU A 47 3.92 -35.63 52.47
C LEU A 47 3.85 -35.27 50.98
N THR A 48 2.65 -34.93 50.52
CA THR A 48 2.44 -34.34 49.20
C THR A 48 2.10 -32.88 49.42
N THR A 49 2.98 -31.98 49.00
CA THR A 49 2.72 -30.55 49.06
C THR A 49 2.38 -30.08 47.66
N THR A 50 1.16 -29.58 47.47
CA THR A 50 0.73 -28.96 46.21
C THR A 50 0.77 -27.45 46.39
N LEU A 51 1.71 -26.79 45.72
CA LEU A 51 1.77 -25.33 45.69
C LEU A 51 1.13 -24.85 44.39
N VAL A 52 0.09 -24.03 44.50
CA VAL A 52 -0.51 -23.32 43.37
C VAL A 52 -0.11 -21.86 43.49
N SER A 53 0.78 -21.41 42.62
CA SER A 53 1.11 -19.99 42.51
C SER A 53 0.48 -19.44 41.23
N THR A 54 -0.24 -18.34 41.36
CA THR A 54 -0.77 -17.57 40.23
C THR A 54 0.04 -16.30 40.14
N ASP A 55 0.87 -16.20 39.11
CA ASP A 55 1.69 -15.02 38.90
C ASP A 55 1.13 -14.21 37.73
N THR A 56 1.08 -12.88 37.90
CA THR A 56 0.57 -11.97 36.88
C THR A 56 1.70 -11.02 36.51
N ALA A 57 2.36 -11.29 35.39
CA ALA A 57 3.36 -10.39 34.84
C ALA A 57 2.68 -9.41 33.88
N THR A 58 2.81 -8.11 34.16
CA THR A 58 2.33 -7.03 33.29
C THR A 58 3.53 -6.35 32.67
N THR A 59 3.75 -6.57 31.38
CA THR A 59 4.79 -5.86 30.64
C THR A 59 4.15 -4.69 29.91
N VAL A 60 4.54 -3.47 30.29
CA VAL A 60 4.13 -2.25 29.60
C VAL A 60 5.21 -1.91 28.59
N ILE A 61 4.87 -1.93 27.30
CA ILE A 61 5.76 -1.40 26.26
C ILE A 61 5.59 0.11 26.29
N PRO A 62 6.60 0.91 26.65
CA PRO A 62 6.47 2.35 26.69
C PRO A 62 6.23 2.88 25.26
N SER A 63 5.27 3.78 25.11
CA SER A 63 5.05 4.51 23.86
C SER A 63 6.32 5.30 23.51
N GLY A 64 6.96 4.98 22.39
CA GLY A 64 8.12 5.71 21.89
C GLY A 64 7.72 6.66 20.75
N THR A 65 8.07 7.94 20.87
CA THR A 65 8.07 8.87 19.74
C THR A 65 9.44 8.81 19.07
N SER A 66 9.56 8.16 17.90
CA SER A 66 10.78 8.24 17.10
C SER A 66 10.81 9.58 16.37
N ARG A 67 11.73 10.46 16.77
CA ARG A 67 12.08 11.67 16.00
C ARG A 67 13.13 11.30 14.94
N LEU A 68 12.82 11.59 13.69
CA LEU A 68 13.81 11.63 12.61
C LEU A 68 14.56 12.98 12.68
N GLY A 69 15.83 12.96 13.08
CA GLY A 69 16.83 13.98 12.74
C GLY A 69 17.04 15.13 13.73
N ASP A 70 18.31 15.31 14.10
CA ASP A 70 18.85 16.34 15.00
C ASP A 70 18.71 17.76 14.45
N GLY A 71 18.06 18.62 15.23
CA GLY A 71 18.01 20.06 15.02
C GLY A 71 17.42 20.72 16.26
N THR A 72 18.28 21.32 17.07
CA THR A 72 17.90 22.04 18.28
C THR A 72 16.90 23.15 17.94
N LEU A 73 15.65 23.02 18.38
CA LEU A 73 14.67 24.10 18.29
C LEU A 73 14.03 24.39 19.63
N LEU A 74 14.21 25.65 20.02
CA LEU A 74 13.58 26.37 21.11
C LEU A 74 12.06 26.14 21.09
N MET A 75 11.50 25.70 22.21
CA MET A 75 10.05 25.62 22.40
C MET A 75 9.43 27.02 22.31
N LYS A 76 8.69 27.32 21.24
CA LYS A 76 7.79 28.46 21.19
C LYS A 76 6.38 27.98 21.55
N ARG A 77 5.88 28.43 22.70
CA ARG A 77 4.53 28.17 23.21
C ARG A 77 3.50 28.79 22.27
N GLN A 78 2.62 28.00 21.65
CA GLN A 78 1.50 28.51 20.87
C GLN A 78 0.23 28.43 21.74
N LEU A 79 -0.26 29.59 22.18
CA LEU A 79 -1.35 29.76 23.15
C LEU A 79 -2.75 29.81 22.51
N THR A 80 -2.87 29.51 21.22
CA THR A 80 -4.13 29.72 20.46
C THR A 80 -4.45 28.56 19.55
N ILE A 81 -5.66 28.01 19.73
CA ILE A 81 -6.28 26.96 18.93
C ILE A 81 -6.45 27.48 17.49
N PRO A 82 -6.01 26.73 16.45
CA PRO A 82 -6.25 27.10 15.06
C PRO A 82 -7.74 27.27 14.75
N SER A 83 -8.11 28.28 13.96
CA SER A 83 -9.52 28.63 13.69
C SER A 83 -10.34 27.54 13.02
N TYR A 84 -9.69 26.56 12.38
CA TYR A 84 -10.39 25.41 11.80
C TYR A 84 -10.81 24.38 12.85
N ALA A 85 -10.16 24.35 14.02
CA ALA A 85 -10.42 23.42 15.11
C ALA A 85 -11.29 24.01 16.22
N SER A 86 -11.51 25.34 16.22
CA SER A 86 -12.33 26.02 17.24
C SER A 86 -13.81 25.63 17.22
N ASN A 87 -14.27 25.02 16.14
CA ASN A 87 -15.68 24.65 15.93
C ASN A 87 -15.93 23.14 16.14
N CYS A 88 -14.89 22.38 16.48
CA CYS A 88 -15.02 20.96 16.82
C CYS A 88 -15.67 20.84 18.21
N GLN A 89 -16.52 19.83 18.38
CA GLN A 89 -17.24 19.59 19.65
C GLN A 89 -16.29 19.31 20.83
N ASP A 90 -15.06 18.90 20.53
CA ASP A 90 -14.00 18.53 21.50
C ASP A 90 -12.80 19.51 21.42
N ALA A 91 -13.05 20.80 21.16
CA ALA A 91 -12.00 21.81 21.03
C ALA A 91 -11.09 21.93 22.28
N GLU A 92 -11.62 21.63 23.48
CA GLU A 92 -10.85 21.58 24.72
C GLU A 92 -9.86 20.40 24.73
N ASP A 93 -10.22 19.24 24.19
CA ASP A 93 -9.32 18.08 24.08
C ASP A 93 -8.19 18.34 23.07
N TYR A 94 -8.50 19.05 21.98
CA TYR A 94 -7.49 19.54 21.02
C TYR A 94 -6.46 20.47 21.67
N SER A 95 -6.87 21.30 22.65
CA SER A 95 -5.95 22.19 23.36
C SER A 95 -4.90 21.41 24.17
N SER A 96 -5.31 20.30 24.80
CA SER A 96 -4.42 19.42 25.56
C SER A 96 -3.47 18.63 24.68
N ALA A 97 -3.95 18.21 23.50
CA ALA A 97 -3.14 17.51 22.51
C ALA A 97 -2.09 18.45 21.91
N CYS A 98 -2.47 19.67 21.50
CA CYS A 98 -1.56 20.63 20.90
C CYS A 98 -0.51 21.18 21.88
N GLU A 99 -0.83 21.32 23.17
CA GLU A 99 0.12 21.82 24.19
C GLU A 99 1.31 20.87 24.41
N CYS A 100 1.16 19.57 24.11
CA CYS A 100 2.21 18.57 24.32
C CYS A 100 3.17 18.36 23.12
N ILE A 101 2.79 18.69 21.88
CA ILE A 101 3.50 18.20 20.66
C ILE A 101 4.15 19.27 19.79
N GLY A 102 4.01 20.56 20.13
CA GLY A 102 4.78 21.63 19.50
C GLY A 102 4.69 21.65 17.97
N ILE A 103 3.50 21.45 17.41
CA ILE A 103 3.28 21.39 15.96
C ILE A 103 3.29 22.82 15.40
N THR A 104 4.23 23.12 14.51
CA THR A 104 4.25 24.37 13.74
C THR A 104 3.39 24.30 12.49
N THR A 105 2.82 25.43 12.07
CA THR A 105 2.19 25.60 10.76
C THR A 105 3.20 25.24 9.67
N GLY A 106 3.00 24.10 9.00
CA GLY A 106 3.99 23.48 8.11
C GLY A 106 3.94 21.95 8.14
N GLY A 107 3.32 21.36 9.18
CA GLY A 107 3.05 19.93 9.25
C GLY A 107 4.28 19.11 9.58
N THR A 108 4.44 18.70 10.84
CA THR A 108 5.37 17.63 11.21
C THR A 108 4.55 16.37 11.41
N THR A 109 4.75 15.37 10.54
CA THR A 109 4.06 14.08 10.65
C THR A 109 4.59 13.35 11.89
N TYR A 110 3.77 13.25 12.93
CA TYR A 110 4.09 12.43 14.10
C TYR A 110 3.31 11.11 14.01
N ILE A 111 4.03 10.00 14.13
CA ILE A 111 3.43 8.68 14.26
C ILE A 111 3.32 8.39 15.76
N TYR A 112 2.10 8.42 16.28
CA TYR A 112 1.81 7.93 17.62
C TYR A 112 1.65 6.41 17.56
N VAL A 113 2.54 5.69 18.25
CA VAL A 113 2.40 4.24 18.43
C VAL A 113 1.76 4.01 19.81
N PRO A 114 0.50 3.53 19.87
CA PRO A 114 -0.16 3.29 21.16
C PRO A 114 0.60 2.24 21.98
N ALA A 115 0.68 2.46 23.29
CA ALA A 115 1.28 1.50 24.21
C ALA A 115 0.40 0.23 24.26
N ILE A 116 0.92 -0.89 23.77
CA ILE A 116 0.25 -2.19 23.89
C ILE A 116 0.64 -2.81 25.24
N THR A 117 -0.36 -3.09 26.06
CA THR A 117 -0.17 -3.80 27.33
C THR A 117 -0.49 -5.26 27.12
N THR A 118 0.52 -6.12 27.11
CA THR A 118 0.32 -7.58 26.98
C THR A 118 0.29 -8.19 28.37
N THR A 119 -0.85 -8.73 28.77
CA THR A 119 -0.99 -9.41 30.07
C THR A 119 -0.78 -10.90 29.87
N ILE A 120 0.27 -11.46 30.48
CA ILE A 120 0.50 -12.91 30.47
C ILE A 120 0.06 -13.47 31.82
N ARG A 121 -0.99 -14.30 31.82
CA ARG A 121 -1.43 -15.06 32.99
C ARG A 121 -0.98 -16.50 32.87
N ARG A 122 -0.27 -17.02 33.87
CA ARG A 122 0.07 -18.45 33.95
C ARG A 122 -0.21 -18.99 35.34
N THR A 123 -0.83 -20.16 35.38
CA THR A 123 -0.98 -20.95 36.61
C THR A 123 0.11 -22.01 36.61
N ILE A 124 0.91 -22.08 37.67
CA ILE A 124 1.92 -23.13 37.86
C ILE A 124 1.49 -23.99 39.04
N THR A 125 1.34 -25.29 38.79
CA THR A 125 1.10 -26.30 39.82
C THR A 125 2.39 -27.05 40.07
N ILE A 126 2.92 -26.98 41.29
CA ILE A 126 4.12 -27.72 41.71
C ILE A 126 3.67 -28.83 42.67
N THR A 127 4.07 -30.06 42.36
CA THR A 127 3.84 -31.23 43.22
C THR A 127 5.19 -31.78 43.66
N ASP A 128 5.59 -31.50 44.90
CA ASP A 128 6.75 -32.12 45.52
C ASP A 128 6.30 -33.25 46.44
N THR A 129 6.91 -34.42 46.28
CA THR A 129 6.67 -35.60 47.11
C THR A 129 7.92 -35.91 47.89
N THR A 130 7.87 -35.79 49.21
CA THR A 130 9.03 -36.07 50.08
C THR A 130 8.71 -37.23 51.01
N THR A 131 9.52 -38.28 50.95
CA THR A 131 9.44 -39.44 51.83
C THR A 131 10.38 -39.25 53.02
N ILE A 132 9.83 -39.20 54.23
CA ILE A 132 10.59 -38.92 55.45
C ILE A 132 11.01 -40.23 56.11
N SER A 133 12.33 -40.48 56.20
CA SER A 133 12.88 -41.74 56.75
C SER A 133 13.28 -41.68 58.24
N SER A 134 13.30 -40.49 58.85
CA SER A 134 13.67 -40.32 60.27
C SER A 134 13.01 -39.10 60.91
N ASP A 135 12.86 -39.11 62.24
CA ASP A 135 12.34 -38.00 63.04
C ASP A 135 13.40 -36.88 63.13
N SER A 136 13.49 -36.06 62.08
CA SER A 136 14.28 -34.83 62.11
C SER A 136 13.51 -33.70 61.43
N ILE A 137 13.64 -32.48 61.96
CA ILE A 137 13.09 -31.28 61.32
C ILE A 137 13.96 -31.00 60.10
N ALA A 138 13.51 -31.40 58.92
CA ALA A 138 14.18 -31.13 57.65
C ALA A 138 13.59 -29.87 57.00
N THR A 139 14.40 -28.82 56.88
CA THR A 139 14.05 -27.64 56.08
C THR A 139 14.24 -27.98 54.61
N VAL A 140 13.15 -28.15 53.86
CA VAL A 140 13.22 -28.37 52.40
C VAL A 140 13.28 -27.01 51.71
N GLN A 141 14.36 -26.73 50.98
CA GLN A 141 14.50 -25.54 50.15
C GLN A 141 14.33 -25.97 48.68
N SER A 142 13.28 -25.50 48.02
CA SER A 142 13.02 -25.74 46.60
C SER A 142 13.29 -24.45 45.83
N THR A 143 14.18 -24.49 44.84
CA THR A 143 14.52 -23.36 43.97
C THR A 143 14.02 -23.67 42.57
N THR A 144 13.14 -22.84 42.02
CA THR A 144 12.59 -23.04 40.68
C THR A 144 13.06 -21.93 39.74
N THR A 145 13.78 -22.31 38.68
CA THR A 145 14.19 -21.39 37.62
C THR A 145 13.21 -21.51 36.46
N THR A 146 12.54 -20.42 36.09
CA THR A 146 11.63 -20.41 34.94
C THR A 146 12.24 -19.55 33.82
N THR A 147 12.49 -20.17 32.67
CA THR A 147 12.95 -19.47 31.47
C THR A 147 11.74 -19.12 30.61
N LEU A 148 11.51 -17.83 30.35
CA LEU A 148 10.51 -17.36 29.40
C LEU A 148 11.16 -17.19 28.03
N THR A 149 10.69 -17.92 27.04
CA THR A 149 11.08 -17.75 25.64
C THR A 149 9.91 -17.05 24.94
N SER A 150 10.08 -15.80 24.50
CA SER A 150 9.06 -15.16 23.65
C SER A 150 9.10 -15.82 22.28
N GLU A 151 7.98 -16.32 21.80
CA GLU A 151 7.85 -16.79 20.42
C GLU A 151 7.96 -15.57 19.49
N PRO A 152 8.83 -15.60 18.46
CA PRO A 152 8.98 -14.48 17.55
C PRO A 152 7.62 -14.17 16.89
N ALA A 153 7.34 -12.87 16.69
CA ALA A 153 6.11 -12.43 16.03
C ALA A 153 5.92 -13.24 14.74
N VAL A 154 4.80 -13.97 14.66
CA VAL A 154 4.46 -14.77 13.49
C VAL A 154 4.39 -13.82 12.32
N GLN A 155 5.31 -13.99 11.36
CA GLN A 155 5.28 -13.18 10.15
C GLN A 155 3.96 -13.37 9.43
N THR A 156 3.33 -12.27 9.02
CA THR A 156 2.20 -12.33 8.11
C THR A 156 2.67 -12.97 6.82
N ARG A 157 2.18 -14.19 6.56
CA ARG A 157 2.49 -14.95 5.35
C ARG A 157 1.41 -14.70 4.31
N PHE A 158 1.83 -14.52 3.07
CA PHE A 158 0.94 -14.34 1.91
C PHE A 158 1.61 -14.90 0.65
N LYS A 159 0.85 -15.01 -0.43
CA LYS A 159 1.36 -15.23 -1.78
C LYS A 159 1.23 -13.92 -2.55
N ILE A 160 2.05 -13.72 -3.58
CA ILE A 160 1.89 -12.58 -4.48
C ILE A 160 1.36 -13.11 -5.81
N ARG A 161 0.30 -12.50 -6.32
CA ARG A 161 -0.38 -12.87 -7.56
C ARG A 161 -0.39 -11.67 -8.50
N ALA A 162 -0.20 -11.90 -9.79
CA ALA A 162 -0.57 -10.92 -10.80
C ALA A 162 -2.09 -10.87 -10.88
N THR A 163 -2.66 -9.69 -10.69
CA THR A 163 -4.11 -9.48 -10.79
C THR A 163 -4.65 -9.93 -12.16
N GLU A 164 -5.97 -10.10 -12.27
CA GLU A 164 -6.63 -10.48 -13.53
C GLU A 164 -6.71 -9.34 -14.56
N ASP A 165 -6.04 -8.22 -14.29
CA ASP A 165 -5.96 -7.09 -15.20
C ASP A 165 -5.31 -7.46 -16.54
N GLU A 166 -5.87 -6.92 -17.63
CA GLU A 166 -5.35 -7.04 -19.00
C GLU A 166 -3.89 -6.58 -19.13
N ALA A 167 -3.48 -5.64 -18.28
CA ALA A 167 -2.09 -5.20 -18.12
C ALA A 167 -1.10 -6.34 -17.84
N ASN A 168 -1.53 -7.39 -17.12
CA ASN A 168 -0.69 -8.53 -16.80
C ASN A 168 -0.63 -9.56 -17.95
N GLY A 169 -1.37 -9.35 -19.04
CA GLY A 169 -1.26 -10.15 -20.27
C GLY A 169 -1.39 -11.66 -20.03
N ILE A 170 -0.36 -12.42 -20.39
CA ILE A 170 -0.31 -13.88 -20.20
C ILE A 170 -0.07 -14.30 -18.74
N PHE A 171 0.21 -13.36 -17.84
CA PHE A 171 0.54 -13.58 -16.43
C PHE A 171 -0.65 -13.37 -15.49
N LYS A 172 -1.84 -13.05 -15.99
CA LYS A 172 -3.06 -12.92 -15.17
C LYS A 172 -3.30 -14.13 -14.29
N GLY A 173 -3.58 -13.87 -13.02
CA GLY A 173 -3.85 -14.91 -12.03
C GLY A 173 -2.63 -15.77 -11.65
N LEU A 174 -1.47 -15.56 -12.30
CA LEU A 174 -0.27 -16.34 -12.02
C LEU A 174 0.41 -15.83 -10.75
N TYR A 175 1.12 -16.74 -10.07
CA TYR A 175 1.73 -16.44 -8.79
C TYR A 175 3.23 -16.22 -8.92
N ILE A 176 3.77 -15.31 -8.12
CA ILE A 176 5.20 -15.09 -8.01
C ILE A 176 5.85 -16.24 -7.23
N ASN A 177 6.88 -16.84 -7.82
CA ASN A 177 7.69 -17.89 -7.24
C ASN A 177 9.20 -17.60 -7.36
N ARG A 178 9.99 -18.44 -6.72
CA ARG A 178 11.45 -18.47 -6.82
C ARG A 178 11.87 -19.62 -7.70
N GLU A 179 12.72 -19.35 -8.68
CA GLU A 179 13.26 -20.32 -9.61
C GLU A 179 14.78 -20.28 -9.60
N THR A 180 15.42 -21.44 -9.56
CA THR A 180 16.88 -21.53 -9.60
C THR A 180 17.38 -21.10 -10.98
N SER A 181 18.22 -20.07 -11.02
CA SER A 181 18.77 -19.50 -12.26
C SER A 181 20.27 -19.24 -12.09
N PRO A 182 21.08 -19.17 -13.18
CA PRO A 182 22.46 -18.72 -13.09
C PRO A 182 22.53 -17.32 -12.45
N GLY A 183 23.06 -17.24 -11.23
CA GLY A 183 23.15 -15.99 -10.45
C GLY A 183 22.30 -15.96 -9.17
N GLY A 184 21.40 -16.92 -8.96
CA GLY A 184 20.65 -17.06 -7.71
C GLY A 184 19.22 -17.55 -7.90
N LEU A 185 18.37 -17.25 -6.92
CA LEU A 185 16.93 -17.53 -6.99
C LEU A 185 16.25 -16.40 -7.75
N ALA A 186 16.07 -16.54 -9.05
CA ALA A 186 15.33 -15.57 -9.86
C ALA A 186 13.84 -15.58 -9.46
N ILE A 187 13.20 -14.43 -9.61
CA ILE A 187 11.76 -14.29 -9.35
C ILE A 187 11.02 -14.51 -10.68
N SER A 188 10.03 -15.41 -10.68
CA SER A 188 9.26 -15.78 -11.88
C SER A 188 7.78 -15.98 -11.59
N PHE A 189 6.94 -15.93 -12.64
CA PHE A 189 5.54 -16.31 -12.54
C PHE A 189 5.33 -17.80 -12.79
N VAL A 190 4.43 -18.42 -12.02
CA VAL A 190 4.05 -19.83 -12.17
C VAL A 190 2.54 -20.01 -12.12
N ASN A 191 2.04 -21.02 -12.85
CA ASN A 191 0.62 -21.30 -13.06
C ASN A 191 -0.04 -22.18 -11.99
N ASN A 192 0.52 -22.30 -10.80
CA ASN A 192 0.01 -23.23 -9.82
C ASN A 192 -0.07 -22.60 -8.44
N ALA A 193 -1.26 -22.45 -7.86
CA ALA A 193 -1.45 -22.01 -6.48
C ALA A 193 -1.14 -23.09 -5.43
N ALA A 194 -0.95 -24.34 -5.84
CA ALA A 194 -0.69 -25.46 -4.93
C ALA A 194 0.69 -25.36 -4.24
N ASN A 195 0.83 -26.09 -3.13
CA ASN A 195 2.01 -26.16 -2.24
C ASN A 195 3.33 -26.12 -3.02
N GLY A 196 3.98 -24.96 -3.05
CA GLY A 196 5.20 -24.74 -3.84
C GLY A 196 5.35 -23.32 -4.39
N VAL A 197 4.27 -22.53 -4.47
CA VAL A 197 4.36 -21.08 -4.69
C VAL A 197 5.14 -20.43 -3.56
N GLY A 198 6.05 -19.52 -3.92
CA GLY A 198 6.75 -18.66 -2.98
C GLY A 198 5.79 -18.09 -1.95
N THR A 199 5.91 -18.55 -0.70
CA THR A 199 5.28 -17.87 0.42
C THR A 199 6.19 -16.72 0.82
N TRP A 200 5.62 -15.53 0.84
CA TRP A 200 6.29 -14.30 1.17
C TRP A 200 5.89 -13.89 2.58
N GLY A 201 6.80 -13.24 3.29
CA GLY A 201 6.59 -12.65 4.61
C GLY A 201 6.77 -11.15 4.52
N ALA A 202 6.07 -10.40 5.37
CA ALA A 202 6.37 -8.99 5.58
C ALA A 202 7.24 -8.83 6.83
N THR A 203 8.30 -8.03 6.72
CA THR A 203 9.10 -7.58 7.86
C THR A 203 8.34 -6.55 8.69
N VAL A 204 8.91 -6.22 9.85
CA VAL A 204 8.42 -5.16 10.76
C VAL A 204 8.23 -3.81 10.09
N ASN A 205 8.96 -3.54 9.01
CA ASN A 205 8.89 -2.29 8.24
C ASN A 205 7.91 -2.37 7.06
N GLY A 206 7.13 -3.46 6.94
CA GLY A 206 6.24 -3.70 5.80
C GLY A 206 6.94 -4.22 4.54
N ASN A 207 8.28 -4.27 4.53
CA ASN A 207 9.03 -4.79 3.39
C ASN A 207 8.87 -6.29 3.26
N PHE A 208 8.60 -6.79 2.07
CA PHE A 208 8.49 -8.20 1.78
C PHE A 208 9.84 -8.86 1.73
N THR A 209 9.88 -10.04 2.31
CA THR A 209 10.96 -10.99 2.18
C THR A 209 10.39 -12.32 1.76
N SER A 210 11.24 -13.20 1.25
CA SER A 210 10.88 -14.61 1.24
C SER A 210 10.74 -15.13 2.67
N ILE A 211 10.23 -16.35 2.80
CA ILE A 211 10.16 -17.07 4.08
C ILE A 211 11.54 -17.24 4.75
N ASP A 212 12.62 -17.16 3.97
CA ASP A 212 14.01 -17.23 4.44
C ASP A 212 14.58 -15.85 4.81
N LEU A 213 13.73 -14.82 4.88
CA LEU A 213 14.07 -13.43 5.22
C LEU A 213 14.99 -12.72 4.22
N LEU A 214 15.05 -13.22 2.99
CA LEU A 214 15.79 -12.58 1.92
C LEU A 214 14.90 -11.54 1.23
N GLY A 215 15.40 -10.32 1.07
CA GLY A 215 14.75 -9.27 0.29
C GLY A 215 14.83 -9.53 -1.22
N TRP A 216 14.17 -8.70 -2.00
CA TRP A 216 14.35 -8.69 -3.46
C TRP A 216 15.59 -7.85 -3.80
N VAL A 217 16.35 -8.31 -4.78
CA VAL A 217 17.55 -7.63 -5.26
C VAL A 217 17.52 -7.54 -6.77
N VAL A 218 17.99 -6.41 -7.29
CA VAL A 218 18.15 -6.19 -8.72
C VAL A 218 19.64 -6.15 -9.06
N ALA A 219 20.03 -6.80 -10.16
CA ALA A 219 21.37 -6.65 -10.71
C ALA A 219 21.58 -5.19 -11.18
N ASN A 220 22.59 -4.47 -10.68
CA ASN A 220 22.58 -2.99 -10.63
C ASN A 220 22.50 -2.19 -11.93
N THR A 221 22.54 -2.76 -13.12
CA THR A 221 22.84 -1.93 -14.29
C THR A 221 22.16 -2.40 -15.55
N GLY A 222 20.92 -1.94 -15.77
CA GLY A 222 20.30 -2.00 -17.08
C GLY A 222 18.78 -1.93 -17.06
N GLU A 223 18.23 -1.63 -18.24
CA GLU A 223 16.84 -1.95 -18.55
C GLU A 223 16.65 -3.46 -18.55
N ALA A 224 15.45 -3.91 -18.18
CA ALA A 224 15.10 -5.33 -18.09
C ALA A 224 16.03 -6.15 -17.17
N ALA A 225 16.56 -5.54 -16.10
CA ALA A 225 17.42 -6.24 -15.15
C ALA A 225 16.65 -7.31 -14.37
N GLN A 226 17.21 -8.51 -14.27
CA GLN A 226 16.60 -9.62 -13.56
C GLN A 226 16.50 -9.33 -12.05
N ILE A 227 15.33 -9.65 -11.46
CA ILE A 227 15.12 -9.60 -10.03
C ILE A 227 15.39 -10.97 -9.42
N TYR A 228 16.13 -10.98 -8.33
CA TYR A 228 16.48 -12.17 -7.56
C TYR A 228 16.01 -12.05 -6.11
N ASN A 229 15.87 -13.19 -5.45
CA ASN A 229 15.67 -13.30 -4.02
C ASN A 229 16.88 -13.97 -3.38
N THR A 230 17.99 -13.24 -3.32
CA THR A 230 19.26 -13.71 -2.76
C THR A 230 19.95 -12.59 -2.00
N LEU A 231 20.98 -12.91 -1.22
CA LEU A 231 21.88 -11.89 -0.68
C LEU A 231 22.51 -11.11 -1.85
N PRO A 232 22.53 -9.76 -1.83
CA PRO A 232 23.09 -8.98 -2.92
C PRO A 232 24.53 -9.42 -3.25
N ALA A 233 24.77 -9.80 -4.49
CA ALA A 233 26.14 -9.88 -4.99
C ALA A 233 26.75 -8.47 -5.03
N ALA A 234 28.08 -8.36 -5.03
CA ALA A 234 28.74 -7.07 -5.24
C ALA A 234 28.22 -6.44 -6.54
N GLY A 235 27.68 -5.22 -6.46
CA GLY A 235 27.01 -4.58 -7.59
C GLY A 235 25.55 -5.00 -7.80
N SER A 236 24.82 -5.36 -6.74
CA SER A 236 23.34 -5.43 -6.75
C SER A 236 22.76 -4.40 -5.78
N ALA A 237 21.51 -3.98 -6.00
CA ALA A 237 20.78 -3.09 -5.11
C ALA A 237 19.65 -3.85 -4.44
N ASN A 238 19.46 -3.59 -3.15
CA ASN A 238 18.26 -4.04 -2.44
C ASN A 238 17.05 -3.27 -2.96
N MET A 239 15.96 -4.00 -3.15
CA MET A 239 14.65 -3.46 -3.46
C MET A 239 13.77 -3.53 -2.21
N SER A 240 13.09 -2.42 -1.90
CA SER A 240 12.09 -2.39 -0.84
C SER A 240 10.73 -2.55 -1.47
N ALA A 241 10.08 -3.70 -1.28
CA ALA A 241 8.72 -3.93 -1.77
C ALA A 241 7.76 -4.05 -0.60
N TRP A 242 6.58 -3.45 -0.61
CA TRP A 242 5.61 -3.51 0.49
C TRP A 242 4.15 -3.62 0.01
N VAL A 243 3.24 -4.07 0.89
CA VAL A 243 1.80 -4.18 0.59
C VAL A 243 1.26 -2.83 0.99
N HIS A 244 0.69 -2.12 0.02
CA HIS A 244 -0.05 -0.91 0.33
C HIS A 244 -1.36 -1.28 1.04
N SER A 245 -1.58 -0.71 2.21
CA SER A 245 -2.58 -1.22 3.18
C SER A 245 -4.04 -1.00 2.76
N SER A 246 -4.30 -0.07 1.84
CA SER A 246 -5.68 0.24 1.42
C SER A 246 -6.20 -0.66 0.30
N ASP A 247 -5.32 -1.14 -0.57
CA ASP A 247 -5.68 -1.80 -1.84
C ASP A 247 -4.94 -3.13 -2.06
N TRP A 248 -4.12 -3.56 -1.11
CA TRP A 248 -3.35 -4.82 -1.16
C TRP A 248 -2.36 -4.91 -2.34
N LEU A 249 -2.10 -3.78 -3.00
CA LEU A 249 -1.18 -3.73 -4.12
C LEU A 249 0.28 -3.74 -3.65
N VAL A 250 1.10 -4.48 -4.38
CA VAL A 250 2.55 -4.52 -4.15
C VAL A 250 3.20 -3.30 -4.77
N GLN A 251 3.80 -2.46 -3.93
CA GLN A 251 4.62 -1.32 -4.35
C GLN A 251 6.09 -1.64 -4.14
N VAL A 252 6.94 -1.16 -5.04
CA VAL A 252 8.37 -1.48 -5.06
C VAL A 252 9.15 -0.19 -5.25
N ASP A 253 10.03 0.10 -4.30
CA ASP A 253 10.93 1.23 -4.33
C ASP A 253 12.39 0.77 -4.39
N THR A 254 13.14 1.50 -5.19
CA THR A 254 14.59 1.46 -5.27
C THR A 254 15.06 2.90 -5.37
N PRO A 255 16.36 3.19 -5.15
CA PRO A 255 16.87 4.57 -5.26
C PRO A 255 16.51 5.30 -6.57
N ASN A 256 16.10 4.58 -7.63
CA ASN A 256 15.79 5.09 -8.95
C ASN A 256 14.42 4.63 -9.52
N ARG A 257 13.36 4.46 -8.71
CA ARG A 257 11.98 4.09 -9.14
C ARG A 257 11.90 3.16 -10.35
N ILE A 258 11.82 1.86 -10.09
CA ILE A 258 11.83 0.83 -11.14
C ILE A 258 10.41 0.29 -11.38
N TYR A 259 9.99 0.22 -12.65
CA TYR A 259 8.81 -0.51 -13.07
C TYR A 259 9.08 -2.01 -13.08
N LEU A 260 8.09 -2.81 -12.70
CA LEU A 260 8.16 -4.26 -12.83
C LEU A 260 7.52 -4.72 -14.13
N GLY A 261 8.21 -5.55 -14.89
CA GLY A 261 7.67 -6.29 -16.03
C GLY A 261 8.00 -7.78 -15.90
N ALA A 262 7.36 -8.62 -16.70
CA ALA A 262 7.67 -10.04 -16.78
C ALA A 262 7.94 -10.47 -18.21
N SER A 263 8.97 -11.29 -18.39
CA SER A 263 9.35 -11.71 -19.73
C SER A 263 8.42 -12.76 -20.28
N ASN A 264 7.80 -12.48 -21.43
CA ASN A 264 6.84 -13.39 -22.07
C ASN A 264 7.44 -14.75 -22.45
N SER A 265 8.77 -14.83 -22.59
CA SER A 265 9.48 -16.07 -22.96
C SER A 265 9.93 -16.91 -21.75
N THR A 266 10.30 -16.28 -20.64
CA THR A 266 10.88 -16.97 -19.47
C THR A 266 10.04 -16.85 -18.20
N SER A 267 8.96 -16.06 -18.22
CA SER A 267 8.15 -15.69 -17.07
C SER A 267 8.92 -14.99 -15.93
N PHE A 268 10.16 -14.58 -16.17
CA PHE A 268 10.98 -13.93 -15.15
C PHE A 268 10.55 -12.48 -14.94
N ILE A 269 10.45 -12.07 -13.68
CA ILE A 269 10.19 -10.69 -13.31
C ILE A 269 11.49 -9.90 -13.45
N ARG A 270 11.40 -8.80 -14.18
CA ARG A 270 12.46 -7.89 -14.50
C ARG A 270 12.09 -6.48 -14.07
N SER A 271 13.14 -5.70 -13.93
CA SER A 271 13.11 -4.34 -13.44
C SER A 271 13.45 -3.41 -14.62
N TYR A 272 12.67 -2.35 -14.83
CA TYR A 272 12.84 -1.38 -15.90
C TYR A 272 12.91 0.03 -15.34
N ILE A 273 13.83 0.85 -15.85
CA ILE A 273 13.92 2.26 -15.47
C ILE A 273 12.77 3.04 -16.13
N ASP A 274 12.35 2.59 -17.31
CA ASP A 274 11.20 3.12 -18.05
C ASP A 274 10.19 2.02 -18.38
N SER A 275 8.93 2.27 -18.02
CA SER A 275 7.78 1.47 -18.45
C SER A 275 7.67 1.27 -19.96
N GLY A 276 8.08 2.24 -20.79
CA GLY A 276 8.09 2.11 -22.24
C GLY A 276 9.04 1.01 -22.74
N ASN A 277 10.13 0.76 -22.01
CA ASN A 277 11.11 -0.28 -22.35
C ASN A 277 10.60 -1.69 -22.07
N ILE A 278 9.56 -1.87 -21.25
CA ILE A 278 8.92 -3.17 -21.03
C ILE A 278 8.41 -3.72 -22.38
N PHE A 279 7.65 -2.90 -23.10
CA PHE A 279 7.05 -3.29 -24.38
C PHE A 279 8.08 -3.40 -25.50
N ALA A 280 9.06 -2.49 -25.54
CA ALA A 280 10.14 -2.54 -26.54
C ALA A 280 10.95 -3.84 -26.46
N MET A 281 11.06 -4.42 -25.26
CA MET A 281 11.72 -5.70 -25.00
C MET A 281 10.81 -6.92 -25.22
N GLY A 282 9.54 -6.72 -25.60
CA GLY A 282 8.56 -7.78 -25.79
C GLY A 282 8.12 -8.44 -24.48
N ASP A 283 8.29 -7.76 -23.36
CA ASP A 283 7.90 -8.21 -22.03
C ASP A 283 6.51 -7.60 -21.67
N THR A 284 5.86 -8.11 -20.62
CA THR A 284 4.53 -7.65 -20.17
C THR A 284 4.65 -6.82 -18.90
N GLY A 285 3.98 -5.67 -18.86
CA GLY A 285 3.92 -4.78 -17.69
C GLY A 285 3.62 -3.33 -18.09
N PRO A 286 3.66 -2.35 -17.17
CA PRO A 286 3.95 -2.51 -15.75
C PRO A 286 3.01 -3.50 -15.08
N LEU A 287 3.54 -4.44 -14.30
CA LEU A 287 2.75 -5.46 -13.63
C LEU A 287 1.90 -4.86 -12.50
N ILE A 288 0.67 -5.34 -12.38
CA ILE A 288 -0.22 -5.06 -11.25
C ILE A 288 -0.26 -6.31 -10.39
N LEU A 289 0.23 -6.18 -9.16
CA LEU A 289 0.48 -7.29 -8.25
C LEU A 289 -0.32 -7.10 -6.98
N GLU A 290 -0.93 -8.17 -6.48
CA GLU A 290 -1.68 -8.19 -5.22
C GLU A 290 -1.12 -9.25 -4.26
N ALA A 291 -1.24 -8.99 -2.97
CA ALA A 291 -1.00 -10.00 -1.94
C ALA A 291 -2.28 -10.78 -1.61
N VAL A 292 -2.20 -12.10 -1.66
CA VAL A 292 -3.33 -13.01 -1.40
C VAL A 292 -3.01 -13.99 -0.27
N SER A 293 -4.05 -14.51 0.39
CA SER A 293 -3.90 -15.42 1.53
C SER A 293 -3.18 -16.72 1.14
N VAL A 294 -2.35 -17.26 2.03
CA VAL A 294 -1.64 -18.54 1.79
C VAL A 294 -2.62 -19.71 1.64
N ASN A 295 -3.77 -19.61 2.31
CA ASN A 295 -4.81 -20.64 2.40
C ASN A 295 -5.98 -20.41 1.44
N GLU A 296 -5.87 -19.45 0.51
CA GLU A 296 -6.93 -19.20 -0.45
C GLU A 296 -7.17 -20.46 -1.30
N THR A 297 -8.31 -21.13 -1.09
CA THR A 297 -8.91 -21.97 -2.13
C THR A 297 -9.39 -21.00 -3.20
N ILE A 298 -8.96 -21.19 -4.45
CA ILE A 298 -9.34 -20.32 -5.57
C ILE A 298 -10.83 -20.53 -5.84
N ASP A 299 -11.70 -19.86 -5.08
CA ASP A 299 -13.15 -19.98 -5.26
C ASP A 299 -13.75 -18.81 -6.04
N ALA A 300 -12.97 -17.80 -6.42
CA ALA A 300 -13.27 -16.94 -7.56
C ALA A 300 -12.00 -16.23 -8.05
N PRO A 301 -11.79 -16.07 -9.36
CA PRO A 301 -10.82 -15.09 -9.85
C PRO A 301 -11.22 -13.70 -9.32
N PRO A 302 -10.24 -12.84 -8.97
CA PRO A 302 -10.55 -11.47 -8.57
C PRO A 302 -11.33 -10.78 -9.70
N PRO A 303 -12.18 -9.80 -9.37
CA PRO A 303 -12.97 -9.10 -10.37
C PRO A 303 -12.03 -8.57 -11.47
N ALA A 304 -12.34 -8.88 -12.72
CA ALA A 304 -11.56 -8.42 -13.85
C ALA A 304 -11.78 -6.92 -14.06
N ALA A 305 -10.76 -6.21 -14.55
CA ALA A 305 -10.92 -4.84 -14.99
C ALA A 305 -12.05 -4.71 -16.01
N THR A 306 -12.89 -3.69 -15.83
CA THR A 306 -14.04 -3.50 -16.71
C THR A 306 -13.64 -2.52 -17.83
N PRO A 307 -13.83 -2.87 -19.12
CA PRO A 307 -13.62 -1.92 -20.20
C PRO A 307 -14.71 -0.85 -20.17
N VAL A 308 -14.30 0.41 -20.21
CA VAL A 308 -15.17 1.57 -20.08
C VAL A 308 -14.81 2.63 -21.11
N ASN A 309 -15.80 3.39 -21.53
CA ASN A 309 -15.60 4.66 -22.21
C ASN A 309 -15.85 5.79 -21.22
N ILE A 310 -15.09 6.87 -21.36
CA ILE A 310 -15.25 8.06 -20.53
C ILE A 310 -16.10 9.07 -21.31
N GLN A 311 -17.32 9.30 -20.85
CA GLN A 311 -18.26 10.24 -21.42
C GLN A 311 -18.22 11.56 -20.64
N LEU A 312 -18.34 12.69 -21.32
CA LEU A 312 -18.61 13.96 -20.66
C LEU A 312 -20.10 13.99 -20.29
N THR A 313 -20.40 14.10 -18.99
CA THR A 313 -21.79 14.11 -18.48
C THR A 313 -22.63 15.14 -19.24
N ASN A 314 -23.89 14.82 -19.55
CA ASN A 314 -24.79 15.76 -20.22
C ASN A 314 -25.37 16.80 -19.23
N VAL A 315 -24.49 17.66 -18.70
CA VAL A 315 -24.82 18.78 -17.81
C VAL A 315 -24.52 20.11 -18.49
N THR A 316 -25.26 21.16 -18.12
CA THR A 316 -25.07 22.52 -18.69
C THR A 316 -23.63 23.01 -18.58
N GLY A 317 -22.90 22.65 -17.52
CA GLY A 317 -21.50 23.03 -17.31
C GLY A 317 -20.52 22.51 -18.37
N ASN A 318 -20.83 21.38 -19.03
CA ASN A 318 -19.99 20.84 -20.11
C ASN A 318 -20.29 21.49 -21.48
N GLY A 319 -21.30 22.37 -21.56
CA GLY A 319 -21.67 23.09 -22.77
C GLY A 319 -21.91 22.18 -23.97
N ALA A 320 -21.32 22.53 -25.12
CA ALA A 320 -21.45 21.79 -26.37
C ALA A 320 -20.75 20.41 -26.36
N PHE A 321 -19.98 20.10 -25.31
CA PHE A 321 -19.30 18.82 -25.16
C PHE A 321 -20.07 17.81 -24.30
N GLY A 322 -21.19 18.21 -23.68
CA GLY A 322 -22.06 17.28 -22.95
C GLY A 322 -22.53 16.13 -23.84
N GLY A 323 -22.37 14.90 -23.34
CA GLY A 323 -22.71 13.65 -24.04
C GLY A 323 -21.62 13.12 -24.99
N LYS A 324 -20.54 13.87 -25.23
CA LYS A 324 -19.40 13.41 -26.04
C LYS A 324 -18.46 12.51 -25.25
N TYR A 325 -17.46 11.92 -25.90
CA TYR A 325 -16.57 10.92 -25.29
C TYR A 325 -15.10 11.31 -25.41
N LEU A 326 -14.27 10.74 -24.54
CA LEU A 326 -12.82 10.79 -24.70
C LEU A 326 -12.36 9.81 -25.78
N GLY A 327 -11.60 10.32 -26.74
CA GLY A 327 -10.87 9.58 -27.75
C GLY A 327 -9.37 9.88 -27.68
N VAL A 328 -8.61 9.30 -28.60
CA VAL A 328 -7.17 9.50 -28.73
C VAL A 328 -6.83 9.77 -30.18
N THR A 329 -6.05 10.82 -30.42
CA THR A 329 -5.42 11.10 -31.71
C THR A 329 -3.91 10.91 -31.61
N ILE A 330 -3.30 10.46 -32.70
CA ILE A 330 -1.84 10.32 -32.78
C ILE A 330 -1.26 11.61 -33.35
N VAL A 331 -0.44 12.30 -32.55
CA VAL A 331 0.32 13.48 -32.96
C VAL A 331 1.78 13.08 -33.16
N ASN A 332 2.28 13.18 -34.39
CA ASN A 332 3.65 12.85 -34.72
C ASN A 332 4.54 14.10 -34.63
N ASN A 333 5.59 14.07 -33.80
CA ASN A 333 6.58 15.15 -33.69
C ASN A 333 7.94 14.78 -34.33
N GLY A 334 7.92 14.04 -35.44
CA GLY A 334 9.09 13.59 -36.19
C GLY A 334 9.76 12.34 -35.62
N THR A 335 9.90 12.21 -34.30
CA THR A 335 10.60 11.08 -33.66
C THR A 335 9.69 10.21 -32.81
N VAL A 336 8.64 10.79 -32.21
CA VAL A 336 7.74 10.10 -31.28
C VAL A 336 6.30 10.39 -31.68
N ASN A 337 5.47 9.33 -31.64
CA ASN A 337 4.03 9.41 -31.78
C ASN A 337 3.42 9.62 -30.39
N TYR A 338 2.83 10.78 -30.17
CA TYR A 338 2.11 11.10 -28.94
C TYR A 338 0.64 10.71 -29.08
N GLN A 339 0.12 9.95 -28.13
CA GLN A 339 -1.30 9.62 -28.05
C GLN A 339 -2.01 10.71 -27.25
N ARG A 340 -2.49 11.76 -27.92
CA ARG A 340 -3.15 12.91 -27.29
C ARG A 340 -4.64 12.62 -27.07
N VAL A 341 -5.14 12.95 -25.88
CA VAL A 341 -6.56 12.78 -25.54
C VAL A 341 -7.38 13.89 -26.20
N THR A 342 -8.47 13.51 -26.85
CA THR A 342 -9.37 14.41 -27.59
C THR A 342 -10.84 14.11 -27.28
N ILE A 343 -11.75 14.98 -27.68
CA ILE A 343 -13.19 14.74 -27.59
C ILE A 343 -13.73 14.25 -28.93
N VAL A 344 -14.44 13.12 -28.90
CA VAL A 344 -15.13 12.52 -30.06
C VAL A 344 -16.64 12.49 -29.86
N ASN A 345 -17.40 12.47 -30.96
CA ASN A 345 -18.86 12.70 -30.91
C ASN A 345 -19.68 11.46 -30.51
N ASP A 346 -19.12 10.25 -30.60
CA ASP A 346 -19.85 9.01 -30.38
C ASP A 346 -19.00 7.95 -29.67
N ALA A 347 -19.68 6.96 -29.10
CA ALA A 347 -19.04 5.90 -28.32
C ALA A 347 -18.21 4.93 -29.18
N VAL A 348 -18.47 4.84 -30.50
CA VAL A 348 -17.75 3.94 -31.40
C VAL A 348 -16.34 4.45 -31.68
N ASN A 349 -16.19 5.78 -31.78
CA ASN A 349 -14.92 6.45 -31.96
C ASN A 349 -14.20 6.75 -30.64
N ALA A 350 -14.84 6.49 -29.50
CA ALA A 350 -14.26 6.68 -28.18
C ALA A 350 -13.12 5.67 -27.94
N THR A 351 -12.12 6.10 -27.19
CA THR A 351 -11.09 5.18 -26.71
C THR A 351 -11.61 4.45 -25.49
N THR A 352 -11.47 3.12 -25.50
CA THR A 352 -11.78 2.29 -24.35
C THR A 352 -10.61 2.24 -23.39
N PHE A 353 -10.93 2.37 -22.11
CA PHE A 353 -10.03 2.31 -20.96
C PHE A 353 -10.42 1.14 -20.07
N TYR A 354 -9.52 0.69 -19.22
CA TYR A 354 -9.85 -0.22 -18.13
C TYR A 354 -10.07 0.55 -16.84
N ALA A 355 -11.18 0.24 -16.17
CA ALA A 355 -11.41 0.63 -14.79
C ALA A 355 -11.03 -0.55 -13.88
N ASP A 356 -9.99 -0.35 -13.08
CA ASP A 356 -9.58 -1.28 -12.02
C ASP A 356 -10.76 -1.43 -11.02
N PRO A 357 -11.22 -2.65 -10.74
CA PRO A 357 -12.41 -2.88 -9.91
C PRO A 357 -12.14 -2.69 -8.42
N ILE A 358 -10.88 -2.65 -7.99
CA ILE A 358 -10.45 -2.50 -6.61
C ILE A 358 -10.31 -1.01 -6.26
N ASN A 359 -9.53 -0.27 -7.05
CA ASN A 359 -9.17 1.13 -6.74
C ASN A 359 -9.81 2.16 -7.69
N GLY A 360 -10.47 1.72 -8.76
CA GLY A 360 -11.11 2.56 -9.76
C GLY A 360 -10.14 3.20 -10.77
N ASN A 361 -8.83 2.97 -10.70
CA ASN A 361 -7.85 3.58 -11.61
C ASN A 361 -8.24 3.35 -13.08
N LEU A 362 -8.09 4.40 -13.88
CA LEU A 362 -8.38 4.40 -15.30
C LEU A 362 -7.07 4.36 -16.09
N LEU A 363 -6.89 3.28 -16.83
CA LEU A 363 -5.68 3.00 -17.61
C LEU A 363 -6.07 2.63 -19.04
N SER A 364 -5.16 2.77 -19.99
CA SER A 364 -5.42 2.28 -21.34
C SER A 364 -5.54 0.75 -21.37
N LEU A 365 -6.02 0.19 -22.49
CA LEU A 365 -6.02 -1.26 -22.69
C LEU A 365 -4.62 -1.90 -22.62
N THR A 366 -3.57 -1.08 -22.80
CA THR A 366 -2.15 -1.44 -22.71
C THR A 366 -1.49 -0.86 -21.47
N ASN A 367 -2.27 -0.56 -20.44
CA ASN A 367 -1.83 -0.06 -19.13
C ASN A 367 -1.14 1.32 -19.14
N GLU A 368 -1.32 2.10 -20.21
CA GLU A 368 -0.76 3.45 -20.26
C GLU A 368 -1.57 4.37 -19.34
N PRO A 369 -0.92 5.11 -18.43
CA PRO A 369 -1.61 6.10 -17.62
C PRO A 369 -1.95 7.35 -18.45
N PHE A 370 -2.76 8.21 -17.87
CA PHE A 370 -2.79 9.60 -18.33
C PHE A 370 -1.54 10.33 -17.86
N VAL A 371 -0.95 11.12 -18.73
CA VAL A 371 0.21 11.96 -18.43
C VAL A 371 0.02 13.35 -19.04
N THR A 372 0.73 14.32 -18.48
CA THR A 372 0.79 15.68 -19.01
C THR A 372 2.22 16.21 -18.99
N GLY A 373 2.51 17.30 -19.71
CA GLY A 373 3.83 17.92 -19.63
C GLY A 373 4.06 18.60 -18.26
N ALA A 374 5.31 18.75 -17.82
CA ALA A 374 5.67 19.36 -16.54
C ALA A 374 5.34 20.87 -16.38
N SER A 375 4.56 21.46 -17.29
CA SER A 375 4.23 22.89 -17.25
C SER A 375 3.10 23.17 -16.25
N PRO A 376 3.23 24.17 -15.36
CA PRO A 376 2.35 24.37 -14.21
C PRO A 376 1.07 25.18 -14.48
N ALA A 377 0.72 25.50 -15.74
CA ALA A 377 -0.47 26.31 -16.03
C ALA A 377 -1.57 25.48 -16.67
N ILE A 378 -1.40 25.07 -17.92
CA ILE A 378 -2.36 24.27 -18.67
C ILE A 378 -1.54 23.47 -19.68
N ALA A 379 -1.70 22.14 -19.70
CA ALA A 379 -0.93 21.27 -20.58
C ALA A 379 -1.83 20.20 -21.23
N PRO A 380 -1.52 19.76 -22.46
CA PRO A 380 -2.32 18.71 -23.10
C PRO A 380 -2.27 17.42 -22.28
N LEU A 381 -3.39 16.70 -22.26
CA LEU A 381 -3.49 15.37 -21.68
C LEU A 381 -3.12 14.32 -22.73
N TYR A 382 -2.26 13.40 -22.35
CA TYR A 382 -1.82 12.28 -23.19
C TYR A 382 -2.16 10.95 -22.51
N LYS A 383 -2.33 9.90 -23.30
CA LYS A 383 -2.49 8.53 -22.86
C LYS A 383 -1.27 7.73 -23.34
N MET A 384 -0.18 7.79 -22.59
CA MET A 384 1.07 7.11 -22.95
C MET A 384 1.98 6.99 -21.73
N PHE A 385 2.96 6.10 -21.81
CA PHE A 385 4.08 6.14 -20.89
C PHE A 385 4.96 7.37 -21.17
N PRO A 386 5.53 8.03 -20.13
CA PRO A 386 6.46 9.14 -20.32
C PRO A 386 7.58 8.72 -21.28
N PRO A 387 7.78 9.40 -22.43
CA PRO A 387 8.83 9.01 -23.36
C PRO A 387 10.20 9.28 -22.71
N THR A 388 11.14 8.34 -22.85
CA THR A 388 12.52 8.53 -22.42
C THR A 388 13.25 9.51 -23.36
N GLY A 389 13.85 10.55 -22.78
CA GLY A 389 14.55 11.61 -23.51
C GLY A 389 13.90 12.99 -23.30
N ASN A 390 14.72 14.03 -23.24
CA ASN A 390 14.41 15.41 -22.79
C ASN A 390 13.27 16.17 -23.50
N VAL A 391 12.38 15.53 -24.24
CA VAL A 391 11.39 16.22 -25.07
C VAL A 391 10.12 16.58 -24.30
N LEU A 392 9.69 15.76 -23.32
CA LEU A 392 8.61 16.10 -22.40
C LEU A 392 8.86 15.43 -21.04
N THR A 393 9.10 16.21 -19.99
CA THR A 393 9.00 15.70 -18.62
C THR A 393 7.53 15.40 -18.35
N ALA A 394 7.10 14.16 -18.60
CA ALA A 394 5.71 13.78 -18.43
C ALA A 394 5.41 13.52 -16.94
N VAL A 395 4.37 14.17 -16.42
CA VAL A 395 3.86 14.02 -15.07
C VAL A 395 2.62 13.12 -15.13
N PRO A 396 2.56 12.01 -14.38
CA PRO A 396 1.36 11.19 -14.30
C PRO A 396 0.17 11.96 -13.75
N VAL A 397 -0.99 11.77 -14.40
CA VAL A 397 -2.30 12.31 -14.01
C VAL A 397 -3.18 11.14 -13.58
N PRO A 398 -3.09 10.68 -12.32
CA PRO A 398 -3.89 9.55 -11.85
C PRO A 398 -5.39 9.89 -11.88
N CYS A 399 -6.13 9.22 -12.77
CA CYS A 399 -7.58 9.32 -12.89
C CYS A 399 -8.25 8.05 -12.39
N ARG A 400 -9.38 8.19 -11.68
CA ARG A 400 -10.11 7.09 -11.03
C ARG A 400 -11.61 7.21 -11.24
N ARG A 401 -12.28 6.06 -11.30
CA ARG A 401 -13.72 5.90 -11.17
C ARG A 401 -14.13 6.14 -9.73
N LEU A 402 -15.08 7.04 -9.53
CA LEU A 402 -15.73 7.27 -8.26
C LEU A 402 -16.76 6.15 -8.00
N PRO A 403 -16.70 5.46 -6.85
CA PRO A 403 -17.60 4.35 -6.55
C PRO A 403 -19.10 4.72 -6.53
N ALA A 404 -19.42 5.97 -6.17
CA ALA A 404 -20.80 6.37 -5.85
C ALA A 404 -21.65 6.79 -7.05
N ASN A 405 -21.04 7.27 -8.14
CA ASN A 405 -21.75 7.91 -9.25
C ASN A 405 -21.19 7.55 -10.63
N SER A 406 -20.29 6.57 -10.72
CA SER A 406 -19.55 6.28 -11.95
C SER A 406 -18.81 7.50 -12.52
N GLY A 407 -18.54 8.53 -11.71
CA GLY A 407 -17.82 9.71 -12.19
C GLY A 407 -16.33 9.43 -12.38
N MET A 408 -15.63 10.25 -13.17
CA MET A 408 -14.16 10.26 -13.18
C MET A 408 -13.63 11.40 -12.31
N TRP A 409 -12.59 11.11 -11.52
CA TRP A 409 -11.85 12.09 -10.72
C TRP A 409 -10.35 11.91 -10.95
N CYS A 410 -9.64 12.99 -11.28
CA CYS A 410 -8.19 12.96 -11.48
C CYS A 410 -7.50 13.71 -10.35
N ALA A 411 -6.74 13.02 -9.50
CA ALA A 411 -6.01 13.64 -8.40
C ALA A 411 -4.85 12.78 -7.93
N SER A 412 -3.72 13.42 -7.61
CA SER A 412 -2.60 12.83 -6.88
C SER A 412 -2.76 13.05 -5.37
N SER A 413 -1.79 12.58 -4.57
CA SER A 413 -1.73 12.86 -3.13
C SER A 413 -1.50 14.34 -2.81
N THR A 414 -1.07 15.15 -3.78
CA THR A 414 -0.69 16.56 -3.57
C THR A 414 -1.47 17.55 -4.43
N ALA A 415 -2.23 17.10 -5.44
CA ALA A 415 -2.93 17.98 -6.37
C ALA A 415 -4.23 17.34 -6.89
N THR A 416 -5.24 18.17 -7.12
CA THR A 416 -6.43 17.82 -7.90
C THR A 416 -6.24 18.31 -9.31
N TYR A 417 -6.51 17.48 -10.31
CA TYR A 417 -6.38 17.82 -11.71
C TYR A 417 -7.75 18.08 -12.32
N TYR A 418 -7.88 19.23 -12.96
CA TYR A 418 -9.06 19.67 -13.68
C TYR A 418 -8.84 19.47 -15.18
N LEU A 419 -9.86 19.00 -15.90
CA LEU A 419 -9.81 18.77 -17.35
C LEU A 419 -10.73 19.76 -18.09
N GLY A 420 -10.27 20.26 -19.22
CA GLY A 420 -10.97 21.25 -20.05
C GLY A 420 -10.52 21.25 -21.50
N VAL A 421 -11.22 21.96 -22.37
CA VAL A 421 -10.89 22.13 -23.80
C VAL A 421 -10.87 23.62 -24.16
N PRO A 422 -9.86 24.11 -24.91
CA PRO A 422 -9.86 25.49 -25.41
C PRO A 422 -11.04 25.76 -26.35
N LEU A 423 -11.71 26.89 -26.17
CA LEU A 423 -12.81 27.34 -27.04
C LEU A 423 -12.37 27.56 -28.50
N SER A 424 -11.08 27.82 -28.73
CA SER A 424 -10.51 28.08 -30.05
C SER A 424 -10.19 26.81 -30.85
N GLU A 425 -10.24 25.62 -30.24
CA GLU A 425 -9.77 24.41 -30.90
C GLU A 425 -10.90 23.62 -31.56
N THR A 426 -10.76 23.43 -32.87
CA THR A 426 -11.66 22.60 -33.68
C THR A 426 -11.55 21.10 -33.39
N ASN A 427 -10.45 20.65 -32.80
CA ASN A 427 -10.16 19.22 -32.62
C ASN A 427 -10.53 18.70 -31.22
N GLY A 428 -11.00 19.58 -30.33
CA GLY A 428 -11.43 19.21 -28.99
C GLY A 428 -10.32 18.55 -28.16
N GLU A 429 -9.08 19.05 -28.24
CA GLU A 429 -8.00 18.47 -27.44
C GLU A 429 -8.25 18.74 -25.95
N VAL A 430 -8.00 17.72 -25.13
CA VAL A 430 -8.21 17.81 -23.68
C VAL A 430 -6.92 18.28 -23.02
N PHE A 431 -7.05 19.32 -22.21
CA PHE A 431 -5.98 19.87 -21.41
C PHE A 431 -6.26 19.63 -19.93
N VAL A 432 -5.18 19.65 -19.14
CA VAL A 432 -5.20 19.48 -17.70
C VAL A 432 -4.48 20.63 -16.99
N THR A 433 -4.97 20.96 -15.80
CA THR A 433 -4.37 21.93 -14.87
C THR A 433 -4.59 21.46 -13.44
N ASP A 434 -3.75 21.86 -12.50
CA ASP A 434 -3.91 21.62 -11.06
C ASP A 434 -4.68 22.75 -10.33
N ASP A 435 -4.98 23.85 -11.03
CA ASP A 435 -5.79 24.96 -10.52
C ASP A 435 -6.96 25.26 -11.47
N ALA A 436 -8.19 25.05 -10.97
CA ALA A 436 -9.40 25.31 -11.73
C ALA A 436 -9.51 26.77 -12.22
N ALA A 437 -8.88 27.73 -11.53
CA ALA A 437 -8.86 29.13 -11.93
C ALA A 437 -8.11 29.37 -13.25
N ASN A 438 -7.24 28.44 -13.68
CA ASN A 438 -6.56 28.53 -14.97
C ASN A 438 -7.53 28.31 -16.15
N PHE A 439 -8.67 27.64 -15.94
CA PHE A 439 -9.72 27.58 -16.95
C PHE A 439 -10.62 28.82 -16.90
N ASP A 440 -10.13 29.92 -17.48
CA ASP A 440 -10.99 31.08 -17.76
C ASP A 440 -12.06 30.69 -18.78
N ALA A 441 -13.32 30.92 -18.42
CA ALA A 441 -14.49 30.67 -19.27
C ALA A 441 -14.47 31.45 -20.60
N SER A 442 -13.64 32.49 -20.73
CA SER A 442 -13.40 33.19 -22.00
C SER A 442 -12.56 32.39 -23.01
N THR A 443 -11.75 31.44 -22.52
CA THR A 443 -10.74 30.73 -23.31
C THR A 443 -10.96 29.22 -23.29
N TYR A 444 -11.61 28.67 -22.27
CA TYR A 444 -11.80 27.23 -22.08
C TYR A 444 -13.24 26.87 -21.72
N VAL A 445 -13.65 25.65 -22.08
CA VAL A 445 -14.79 24.96 -21.48
C VAL A 445 -14.26 23.94 -20.49
N GLY A 446 -14.56 24.14 -19.20
CA GLY A 446 -14.12 23.30 -18.09
C GLY A 446 -14.32 24.01 -16.74
N PRO A 447 -14.08 23.32 -15.60
CA PRO A 447 -13.72 21.91 -15.50
C PRO A 447 -14.89 20.97 -15.90
N PHE A 448 -14.58 19.91 -16.63
CA PHE A 448 -15.59 18.94 -17.07
C PHE A 448 -16.05 18.01 -15.94
N VAL A 449 -17.32 17.61 -16.02
CA VAL A 449 -17.88 16.48 -15.27
C VAL A 449 -17.94 15.27 -16.21
N PHE A 450 -17.51 14.11 -15.74
CA PHE A 450 -17.44 12.89 -16.53
C PHE A 450 -18.29 11.78 -15.94
N ASP A 451 -18.86 10.96 -16.82
CA ASP A 451 -19.49 9.68 -16.52
C ASP A 451 -18.65 8.55 -17.14
N ILE A 452 -18.54 7.44 -16.43
CA ILE A 452 -17.90 6.22 -16.89
C ILE A 452 -19.00 5.27 -17.32
N VAL A 453 -19.03 4.96 -18.61
CA VAL A 453 -20.05 4.11 -19.23
C VAL A 453 -19.42 2.85 -19.80
N ALA A 454 -20.20 1.77 -19.91
CA ALA A 454 -19.72 0.53 -20.51
C ALA A 454 -19.28 0.76 -21.96
N ALA A 455 -18.21 0.09 -22.38
CA ALA A 455 -17.71 0.16 -23.75
C ALA A 455 -18.66 -0.57 -24.73
N PRO A 456 -18.85 -0.08 -25.98
CA PRO A 456 -19.68 -0.75 -26.97
C PRO A 456 -19.22 -2.20 -27.23
N GLY A 457 -20.16 -3.13 -27.21
CA GLY A 457 -19.90 -4.56 -27.45
C GLY A 457 -19.68 -5.38 -26.18
N ASP A 458 -19.51 -4.73 -25.02
CA ASP A 458 -19.42 -5.43 -23.74
C ASP A 458 -20.82 -5.56 -23.12
N ASN A 459 -21.57 -6.57 -23.55
CA ASN A 459 -22.91 -6.88 -23.02
C ASN A 459 -22.86 -7.56 -21.63
N ALA A 460 -21.73 -7.50 -20.93
CA ALA A 460 -21.45 -8.37 -19.79
C ALA A 460 -22.04 -7.91 -18.45
N TYR A 461 -22.61 -6.70 -18.34
CA TYR A 461 -23.13 -6.22 -17.05
C TYR A 461 -24.42 -5.40 -17.19
N SER A 462 -25.55 -6.11 -17.15
CA SER A 462 -26.83 -5.62 -16.62
C SER A 462 -27.34 -6.59 -15.56
#